data_AF-A0A7J5EM12-F1
#
_entry.id   AF-A0A7J5EM12-F1
#
_cell.length_a   1.000
_cell.length_b   1.000
_cell.length_c   1.000
_cell.angle_alpha   90.00
_cell.angle_beta   90.00
_cell.angle_gamma   90.00
#
_symmetry.space_group_name_H-M   'P 1'
#
loop_
_entity.id
_entity.type
_entity.pdbx_description
1 polymer ?
#
loop_
_entity_poly.entity_id
_entity_poly.type
_entity_poly.pdbx_seq_one_letter_code
_entity_poly.pdbx_strand_id
1 'polypeptide(L)'
;MNELIEAIRAAVANGATADQKAIGAKACRTILTALDTEAGKPLNVPNAPKPHPLSQVDPGQALDLLIAKLSAGLPKDEQPATAPSIASSGRDRGLRIAFVTPPPRLPVRARRRRP
;
A
#
# COMPACT_ATOMS: atom_id res chain seq x y z
N MET A 1 -35.45 -0.02 1.49
CA MET A 1 -34.02 -0.06 1.08
C MET A 1 -33.14 0.72 2.05
N ASN A 2 -33.48 1.98 2.39
CA ASN A 2 -32.71 2.80 3.34
C ASN A 2 -32.50 2.12 4.71
N GLU A 3 -33.53 1.45 5.24
CA GLU A 3 -33.45 0.64 6.46
C GLU A 3 -32.30 -0.39 6.46
N LEU A 4 -32.04 -1.03 5.31
CA LEU A 4 -30.95 -2.01 5.19
C LEU A 4 -29.58 -1.32 5.23
N ILE A 5 -29.49 -0.12 4.68
CA ILE A 5 -28.25 0.66 4.68
C ILE A 5 -27.97 1.21 6.09
N GLU A 6 -28.99 1.65 6.82
CA GLU A 6 -28.84 2.10 8.21
C GLU A 6 -28.42 0.95 9.13
N ALA A 7 -28.99 -0.24 8.96
CA ALA A 7 -28.56 -1.44 9.66
C ALA A 7 -27.07 -1.77 9.41
N ILE A 8 -26.60 -1.63 8.17
CA ILE A 8 -25.18 -1.84 7.83
C ILE A 8 -24.29 -0.78 8.48
N ARG A 9 -24.70 0.49 8.47
CA ARG A 9 -23.95 1.58 9.13
C ARG A 9 -23.83 1.34 10.63
N ALA A 10 -24.92 0.95 11.28
CA ALA A 10 -24.91 0.61 12.71
C ALA A 10 -23.99 -0.59 13.00
N ALA A 11 -23.91 -1.58 12.10
CA ALA A 11 -23.04 -2.74 12.24
C ALA A 11 -21.54 -2.44 12.07
N VAL A 12 -21.19 -1.41 11.29
CA VAL A 12 -19.80 -1.01 10.99
C VAL A 12 -19.28 0.06 11.97
N ALA A 13 -20.17 0.68 12.75
CA ALA A 13 -19.79 1.67 13.74
C ALA A 13 -18.84 1.10 14.81
N ASN A 14 -17.95 1.96 15.33
CA ASN A 14 -17.06 1.60 16.42
C ASN A 14 -17.88 1.22 17.66
N GLY A 15 -17.63 0.04 18.23
CA GLY A 15 -18.39 -0.48 19.37
C GLY A 15 -19.70 -1.18 19.01
N ALA A 16 -19.95 -1.49 17.72
CA ALA A 16 -21.12 -2.26 17.32
C ALA A 16 -21.23 -3.59 18.09
N THR A 17 -22.39 -3.79 18.70
CA THR A 17 -22.74 -5.01 19.46
C THR A 17 -22.86 -6.23 18.54
N ALA A 18 -22.80 -7.43 19.11
CA ALA A 18 -22.95 -8.68 18.35
C ALA A 18 -24.28 -8.72 17.57
N ASP A 19 -25.37 -8.24 18.18
CA ASP A 19 -26.68 -8.18 17.56
C ASP A 19 -26.71 -7.21 16.37
N GLN A 20 -26.11 -6.01 16.52
CA GLN A 20 -25.99 -5.06 15.41
C GLN A 20 -25.20 -5.63 14.24
N LYS A 21 -24.13 -6.39 14.52
CA LYS A 21 -23.35 -7.09 13.48
C LYS A 21 -24.17 -8.17 12.77
N ALA A 22 -24.97 -8.95 13.52
CA ALA A 22 -25.83 -9.97 12.94
C ALA A 22 -26.92 -9.35 12.04
N ILE A 23 -27.53 -8.25 12.47
CA ILE A 23 -28.53 -7.51 11.70
C ILE A 23 -27.91 -6.91 10.42
N GLY A 24 -26.73 -6.30 10.52
CA GLY A 24 -26.00 -5.77 9.36
C GLY A 24 -25.62 -6.86 8.37
N ALA A 25 -25.14 -8.02 8.84
CA ALA A 25 -24.80 -9.17 7.98
C ALA A 25 -26.04 -9.70 7.23
N LYS A 26 -27.19 -9.75 7.89
CA LYS A 26 -28.47 -10.13 7.26
C LYS A 26 -28.85 -9.10 6.19
N ALA A 27 -28.72 -7.80 6.48
CA ALA A 27 -28.98 -6.74 5.51
C ALA A 27 -28.07 -6.84 4.27
N CYS A 28 -26.77 -7.10 4.45
CA CYS A 28 -25.85 -7.36 3.34
C CYS A 28 -26.30 -8.53 2.46
N ARG A 29 -26.69 -9.66 3.07
CA ARG A 29 -27.18 -10.83 2.33
C ARG A 29 -28.45 -10.50 1.55
N THR A 30 -29.40 -9.78 2.14
CA THR A 30 -30.62 -9.37 1.44
C THR A 30 -30.32 -8.51 0.22
N ILE A 31 -29.36 -7.59 0.31
CA ILE A 31 -28.94 -6.78 -0.85
C ILE A 31 -28.29 -7.66 -1.92
N LEU A 32 -27.39 -8.56 -1.53
CA LEU A 32 -26.73 -9.47 -2.48
C LEU A 32 -27.74 -10.39 -3.19
N THR A 33 -28.74 -10.90 -2.47
CA THR A 33 -29.84 -11.68 -3.07
C THR A 33 -30.67 -10.84 -4.03
N ALA A 34 -30.98 -9.58 -3.69
CA ALA A 34 -31.72 -8.68 -4.57
C ALA A 34 -30.91 -8.31 -5.84
N LEU A 35 -29.59 -8.37 -5.78
CA LEU A 35 -28.69 -8.14 -6.92
C LEU A 35 -28.37 -9.42 -7.70
N ASP A 36 -28.96 -10.56 -7.32
CA ASP A 36 -28.70 -11.90 -7.87
C ASP A 36 -27.19 -12.24 -7.96
N THR A 37 -26.43 -11.78 -6.95
CA THR A 37 -24.97 -11.95 -6.93
C THR A 37 -24.61 -13.29 -6.31
N GLU A 38 -24.03 -14.19 -7.10
CA GLU A 38 -23.49 -15.47 -6.61
C GLU A 38 -22.19 -15.25 -5.82
N ALA A 39 -22.04 -15.99 -4.72
CA ALA A 39 -20.78 -16.00 -3.97
C ALA A 39 -19.64 -16.51 -4.85
N GLY A 40 -18.54 -15.75 -4.95
CA GLY A 40 -17.40 -16.08 -5.80
C GLY A 40 -17.48 -15.53 -7.23
N LYS A 41 -18.60 -14.94 -7.64
CA LYS A 41 -18.69 -14.19 -8.90
C LYS A 41 -18.24 -12.75 -8.69
N PRO A 42 -17.33 -12.21 -9.51
CA PRO A 42 -16.99 -10.80 -9.43
C PRO A 42 -18.23 -9.94 -9.72
N LEU A 43 -18.51 -8.98 -8.85
CA LEU A 43 -19.59 -8.02 -9.04
C LEU A 43 -19.29 -7.20 -10.30
N ASN A 44 -20.17 -7.29 -11.29
CA ASN A 44 -20.01 -6.53 -12.52
C ASN A 44 -20.48 -5.09 -12.29
N VAL A 45 -19.60 -4.29 -11.66
CA VAL A 45 -19.81 -2.87 -11.42
C VAL A 45 -19.64 -2.11 -12.75
N PRO A 46 -20.67 -1.39 -13.23
CA PRO A 46 -20.56 -0.57 -14.44
C PRO A 46 -19.40 0.42 -14.27
N ASN A 47 -18.51 0.53 -15.27
CA ASN A 47 -17.30 1.37 -15.23
C ASN A 47 -16.20 0.95 -14.23
N ALA A 48 -16.19 -0.28 -13.72
CA ALA A 48 -15.05 -0.74 -12.96
C ALA A 48 -13.77 -0.77 -13.82
N PRO A 49 -12.63 -0.28 -13.30
CA PRO A 49 -11.35 -0.43 -13.98
C PRO A 49 -11.10 -1.92 -14.22
N LYS A 50 -10.76 -2.31 -15.46
CA LYS A 50 -10.36 -3.69 -15.76
C LYS A 50 -9.21 -4.06 -14.82
N PRO A 51 -9.31 -5.18 -14.07
CA PRO A 51 -8.23 -5.59 -13.18
C PRO A 51 -6.95 -5.72 -14.00
N HIS A 52 -5.88 -5.09 -13.51
CA HIS A 52 -4.59 -5.10 -14.19
C HIS A 52 -4.06 -6.54 -14.19
N PRO A 53 -3.39 -7.02 -15.25
CA PRO A 53 -2.85 -8.39 -15.29
C PRO A 53 -1.86 -8.69 -14.15
N LEU A 54 -1.28 -7.65 -13.55
CA LEU A 54 -0.40 -7.77 -12.37
C LEU A 54 -1.14 -7.77 -11.03
N SER A 55 -2.47 -7.57 -11.01
CA SER A 55 -3.26 -7.60 -9.78
C SER A 55 -3.32 -8.99 -9.13
N GLN A 56 -2.92 -10.03 -9.86
CA GLN A 56 -2.84 -11.42 -9.39
C GLN A 56 -1.42 -11.87 -9.04
N VAL A 57 -0.42 -10.99 -9.21
CA VAL A 57 0.99 -11.30 -8.99
C VAL A 57 1.42 -10.71 -7.66
N ASP A 58 2.17 -11.48 -6.88
CA ASP A 58 2.80 -10.97 -5.66
C ASP A 58 3.68 -9.75 -6.01
N PRO A 59 3.63 -8.65 -5.23
CA PRO A 59 4.39 -7.44 -5.55
C PRO A 59 5.90 -7.68 -5.67
N GLY A 60 6.49 -8.63 -4.94
CA GLY A 60 7.89 -9.01 -5.09
C GLY A 60 8.16 -9.64 -6.46
N GLN A 61 7.33 -10.60 -6.87
CA GLN A 61 7.43 -11.24 -8.19
C GLN A 61 7.21 -10.26 -9.35
N ALA A 62 6.33 -9.26 -9.17
CA ALA A 62 6.12 -8.22 -10.16
C ALA A 62 7.37 -7.33 -10.33
N LEU A 63 8.08 -7.03 -9.24
CA LEU A 63 9.35 -6.30 -9.27
C LEU A 63 10.46 -7.11 -9.94
N ASP A 64 10.57 -8.40 -9.64
CA ASP A 64 11.57 -9.28 -10.26
C ASP A 64 11.38 -9.36 -11.78
N LEU A 65 10.13 -9.47 -12.25
CA LEU A 65 9.81 -9.43 -13.68
C LEU A 65 10.20 -8.10 -14.32
N LEU A 66 9.96 -6.97 -13.66
CA LEU A 66 10.38 -5.65 -14.14
C LEU A 66 11.91 -5.55 -14.23
N ILE A 67 12.62 -6.01 -13.21
CA ILE A 67 14.09 -6.02 -13.17
C ILE A 67 14.62 -6.90 -14.31
N ALA A 68 14.06 -8.09 -14.51
CA ALA A 68 14.47 -8.99 -15.59
C ALA A 68 14.25 -8.37 -16.97
N LYS A 69 13.10 -7.73 -17.21
CA LYS A 69 12.80 -7.07 -18.48
C LYS A 69 13.70 -5.86 -18.74
N LEU A 70 14.00 -5.07 -17.71
CA LEU A 70 14.93 -3.95 -17.82
C LEU A 70 16.37 -4.43 -18.07
N SER A 71 16.82 -5.46 -17.35
CA SER A 71 18.13 -6.08 -17.54
C SER A 71 18.31 -6.67 -18.93
N ALA A 72 17.25 -7.27 -19.50
CA ALA A 72 17.27 -7.81 -20.85
C ALA A 72 17.29 -6.72 -21.94
N GLY A 73 16.79 -5.52 -21.65
CA GLY A 73 16.78 -4.38 -22.58
C GLY A 73 18.03 -3.51 -22.51
N LEU A 74 18.91 -3.71 -21.53
CA LEU A 74 20.17 -2.99 -21.41
C LEU A 74 21.23 -3.59 -22.36
N PRO A 75 22.03 -2.76 -23.05
CA PRO A 75 23.18 -3.26 -23.79
C PRO A 75 24.13 -3.98 -22.83
N LYS A 76 24.56 -5.17 -23.22
CA LYS A 76 25.59 -5.93 -22.51
C LYS A 76 26.93 -5.26 -22.77
N ASP A 77 27.22 -4.16 -22.07
CA ASP A 77 28.62 -3.77 -21.90
C ASP A 77 29.27 -4.88 -21.08
N GLU A 78 30.11 -5.68 -21.73
CA GLU A 78 30.97 -6.66 -21.08
C GLU A 78 31.77 -5.94 -20.00
N GLN A 79 31.40 -6.18 -18.75
CA GLN A 79 32.24 -5.90 -17.61
C GLN A 79 33.15 -7.11 -17.40
N PRO A 80 34.45 -7.05 -17.76
CA PRO A 80 35.36 -8.10 -17.35
C PRO A 80 35.58 -7.97 -15.84
N ALA A 81 35.44 -9.11 -15.16
CA ALA A 81 35.78 -9.23 -13.76
C ALA A 81 37.28 -8.93 -13.56
N THR A 82 37.59 -8.01 -12.65
CA THR A 82 38.86 -8.03 -11.92
C THR A 82 38.58 -7.60 -10.50
N ALA A 83 38.89 -8.49 -9.56
CA ALA A 83 38.65 -8.36 -8.13
C ALA A 83 39.73 -7.47 -7.44
N PRO A 84 39.72 -7.39 -6.10
CA PRO A 84 39.27 -6.27 -5.29
C PRO A 84 40.41 -5.30 -4.91
N SER A 85 40.10 -4.02 -4.63
CA SER A 85 41.02 -3.18 -3.86
C SER A 85 40.27 -2.12 -3.06
N ILE A 86 40.75 -1.99 -1.82
CA ILE A 86 40.18 -1.30 -0.68
C ILE A 86 40.79 0.10 -0.67
N ALA A 87 40.01 1.17 -0.75
CA ALA A 87 40.35 2.47 -0.13
C ALA A 87 39.22 3.50 -0.26
N SER A 88 38.66 3.85 0.90
CA SER A 88 38.40 5.23 1.37
C SER A 88 37.50 6.16 0.53
N SER A 89 36.29 6.32 1.04
CA SER A 89 35.68 7.62 1.44
C SER A 89 36.14 8.89 0.72
N GLY A 90 35.23 9.49 -0.06
CA GLY A 90 35.43 10.85 -0.59
C GLY A 90 34.31 11.43 -1.47
N ARG A 91 33.19 11.81 -0.83
CA ARG A 91 32.26 12.91 -1.21
C ARG A 91 31.32 12.77 -2.42
N ASP A 92 30.03 13.00 -2.10
CA ASP A 92 28.97 13.62 -2.91
C ASP A 92 28.72 13.09 -4.33
N ARG A 93 27.60 12.43 -4.63
CA ARG A 93 26.27 13.05 -4.64
C ARG A 93 25.19 11.99 -4.42
N GLY A 94 24.77 11.83 -3.18
CA GLY A 94 23.53 11.11 -2.88
C GLY A 94 22.34 11.89 -3.43
N LEU A 95 21.44 11.18 -4.11
CA LEU A 95 20.14 11.69 -4.57
C LEU A 95 19.41 12.36 -3.40
N ARG A 96 19.37 13.69 -3.37
CA ARG A 96 18.55 14.46 -2.44
C ARG A 96 17.11 14.37 -2.93
N ILE A 97 16.37 13.40 -2.43
CA ILE A 97 14.93 13.36 -2.62
C ILE A 97 14.34 14.48 -1.75
N ALA A 98 13.69 15.45 -2.38
CA ALA A 98 13.01 16.56 -1.72
C ALA A 98 11.70 16.08 -1.06
N PHE A 99 11.79 15.24 -0.04
CA PHE A 99 10.69 14.99 0.87
C PHE A 99 11.04 15.58 2.23
N VAL A 100 10.36 16.68 2.55
CA VAL A 100 10.12 17.20 3.90
C VAL A 100 11.39 17.46 4.72
N THR A 101 11.93 18.67 4.62
CA THR A 101 12.86 19.20 5.62
C THR A 101 12.07 19.55 6.89
N PRO A 102 12.18 18.80 8.00
CA PRO A 102 11.66 19.30 9.28
C PRO A 102 12.53 20.51 9.72
N PRO A 103 11.94 21.57 10.30
CA PRO A 103 12.71 22.71 10.79
C PRO A 103 13.71 22.26 11.88
N PRO A 104 14.91 22.86 11.95
CA PRO A 104 15.90 22.51 12.96
C PRO A 104 15.35 22.81 14.36
N ARG A 105 15.29 21.79 15.22
CA ARG A 105 15.00 21.97 16.64
C ARG A 105 16.14 22.79 17.25
N LEU A 106 15.84 23.99 17.71
CA LEU A 106 16.77 24.80 18.49
C LEU A 106 17.20 24.01 19.74
N PRO A 107 18.49 24.03 20.12
CA PRO A 107 18.93 23.38 21.35
C PRO A 107 18.28 24.07 22.55
N VAL A 108 17.53 23.29 23.34
CA VAL A 108 17.03 23.69 24.66
C VAL A 108 18.24 24.09 25.49
N ARG A 109 18.37 25.40 25.72
CA ARG A 109 19.42 26.00 26.55
C ARG A 109 19.28 25.41 27.95
N ALA A 110 20.19 24.50 28.30
CA ALA A 110 20.30 23.96 29.65
C ALA A 110 20.44 25.14 30.63
N ARG A 111 19.39 25.40 31.42
CA ARG A 111 19.48 26.23 32.61
C ARG A 111 20.42 25.52 33.59
N ARG A 112 21.71 25.86 33.51
CA ARG A 112 22.65 25.66 34.61
C ARG A 112 22.94 27.01 35.24
N ARG A 113 22.29 27.28 36.36
CA ARG A 113 22.88 28.06 37.46
C ARG A 113 22.61 27.28 38.75
N ARG A 114 23.64 26.54 39.17
CA ARG A 114 23.92 26.16 40.57
C ARG A 114 24.66 27.34 41.24
N PRO A 115 24.99 27.25 42.52
CA PRO A 115 24.19 26.91 43.70
C PRO A 115 23.78 28.16 44.48
#